data_AF-A0A2G6DIB5-F1
#
_entry.id   AF-A0A2G6DIB5-F1
#
_cell.length_a   1.000
_cell.length_b   1.000
_cell.length_c   1.000
_cell.angle_alpha   90.00
_cell.angle_beta   90.00
_cell.angle_gamma   90.00
#
_symmetry.space_group_name_H-M   'P 1'
#
loop_
_entity.id
_entity.type
_entity.pdbx_description
1 polymer ?
#
loop_
_entity_poly.entity_id
_entity_poly.type
_entity_poly.pdbx_seq_one_letter_code
_entity_poly.pdbx_strand_id
1 'polypeptide(L)'
;MKSIWLFSLFLFLFSGAAAAQQWEAKCVDGKNLHYLQTINGDGYLYMTVTLPDNQKRVFPFARVRQIMFNGEAVCAEIVNGLKTRSNQPVTQFCVNRRSNLIYMKHQEPLERQPMQSGQYCKATVIVR
;
A
#
# COMPACT_ATOMS: atom_id res chain seq x y z
N MET A 1 48.39 -15.07 -41.17
CA MET A 1 47.25 -15.76 -40.55
C MET A 1 47.21 -15.35 -39.07
N LYS A 2 46.33 -14.41 -38.72
CA LYS A 2 45.13 -14.58 -37.88
C LYS A 2 45.43 -14.94 -36.42
N SER A 3 45.20 -14.00 -35.50
CA SER A 3 44.21 -14.10 -34.40
C SER A 3 44.47 -12.95 -33.42
N ILE A 4 43.79 -11.81 -33.51
CA ILE A 4 42.42 -11.54 -33.04
C ILE A 4 42.28 -11.77 -31.52
N TRP A 5 42.26 -10.63 -30.81
CA TRP A 5 41.38 -10.25 -29.70
C TRP A 5 41.31 -11.14 -28.44
N LEU A 6 41.81 -10.61 -27.32
CA LEU A 6 41.24 -10.86 -25.99
C LEU A 6 41.10 -9.53 -25.22
N PHE A 7 40.21 -8.68 -25.73
CA PHE A 7 39.48 -7.73 -24.92
C PHE A 7 38.13 -8.39 -24.65
N SER A 8 37.80 -8.69 -23.39
CA SER A 8 36.43 -8.74 -22.82
C SER A 8 36.38 -9.67 -21.60
N LEU A 9 36.24 -9.10 -20.40
CA LEU A 9 35.05 -9.27 -19.55
C LEU A 9 35.28 -8.57 -18.19
N PHE A 10 35.11 -7.25 -18.17
CA PHE A 10 34.77 -6.52 -16.95
C PHE A 10 33.32 -6.03 -17.12
N LEU A 11 32.39 -6.97 -17.18
CA LEU A 11 30.96 -6.67 -17.15
C LEU A 11 30.55 -6.55 -15.68
N PHE A 12 30.58 -5.29 -15.24
CA PHE A 12 29.83 -4.69 -14.15
C PHE A 12 28.60 -5.51 -13.71
N LEU A 13 28.77 -6.38 -12.72
CA LEU A 13 27.68 -6.87 -11.87
C LEU A 13 27.43 -5.85 -10.76
N PHE A 14 27.12 -4.60 -11.13
CA PHE A 14 26.39 -3.73 -10.22
C PHE A 14 24.92 -4.04 -10.43
N SER A 15 24.50 -5.17 -9.85
CA SER A 15 23.10 -5.44 -9.56
C SER A 15 22.64 -4.38 -8.56
N GLY A 16 22.34 -3.19 -9.06
CA GLY A 16 21.68 -2.16 -8.27
C GLY A 16 20.37 -2.76 -7.82
N ALA A 17 20.28 -3.15 -6.55
CA ALA A 17 19.01 -3.37 -5.90
C ALA A 17 18.25 -2.05 -6.05
N ALA A 18 17.37 -1.96 -7.04
CA ALA A 18 16.46 -0.84 -7.16
C ALA A 18 15.70 -0.80 -5.83
N ALA A 19 15.99 0.21 -5.00
CA ALA A 19 15.32 0.38 -3.73
C ALA A 19 13.80 0.36 -4.01
N ALA A 20 13.11 -0.63 -3.47
CA ALA A 20 11.69 -0.80 -3.74
C ALA A 20 10.97 0.40 -3.13
N GLN A 21 10.34 1.20 -3.99
CA GLN A 21 9.65 2.42 -3.60
C GLN A 21 8.61 2.13 -2.51
N GLN A 22 8.64 2.90 -1.42
CA GLN A 22 7.74 2.74 -0.28
C GLN A 22 6.78 3.93 -0.19
N TRP A 23 5.51 3.63 0.06
CA TRP A 23 4.43 4.59 0.25
C TRP A 23 3.95 4.55 1.69
N GLU A 24 4.05 5.68 2.37
CA GLU A 24 3.57 5.88 3.73
C GLU A 24 2.45 6.94 3.69
N ALA A 25 1.28 6.64 4.26
CA ALA A 25 0.19 7.61 4.37
C ALA A 25 -0.46 7.59 5.74
N LYS A 26 -0.54 8.75 6.40
CA LYS A 26 -1.13 8.90 7.74
C LYS A 26 -2.29 9.87 7.68
N CYS A 27 -3.47 9.43 8.13
CA CYS A 27 -4.62 10.32 8.26
C CYS A 27 -4.33 11.50 9.19
N VAL A 28 -4.86 12.69 8.86
CA VAL A 28 -4.67 13.94 9.62
C VAL A 28 -5.98 14.59 10.06
N ASP A 29 -7.12 13.96 9.77
CA ASP A 29 -8.47 14.48 10.06
C ASP A 29 -9.12 13.79 11.26
N GLY A 30 -8.30 13.29 12.19
CA GLY A 30 -8.76 12.59 13.40
C GLY A 30 -9.09 11.12 13.18
N LYS A 31 -9.08 10.62 11.93
CA LYS A 31 -9.08 9.19 11.67
C LYS A 31 -7.69 8.62 11.97
N ASN A 32 -7.65 7.46 12.60
CA ASN A 32 -6.41 6.91 13.18
C ASN A 32 -5.69 5.91 12.26
N LEU A 33 -5.95 5.93 10.96
CA LEU A 33 -5.37 4.99 10.01
C LEU A 33 -3.98 5.46 9.53
N HIS A 34 -3.05 4.52 9.51
CA HIS A 34 -1.74 4.67 8.90
C HIS A 34 -1.50 3.51 7.94
N TYR A 35 -1.25 3.83 6.67
CA TYR A 35 -1.00 2.91 5.58
C TYR A 35 0.48 2.90 5.23
N LEU A 36 1.07 1.72 5.09
CA LEU A 36 2.45 1.53 4.63
C LEU A 36 2.48 0.44 3.56
N GLN A 37 3.04 0.73 2.39
CA GLN A 37 3.13 -0.24 1.29
C GLN A 37 4.45 -0.10 0.55
N THR A 38 5.17 -1.19 0.42
CA THR A 38 6.30 -1.30 -0.51
C THR A 38 5.75 -1.73 -1.87
N ILE A 39 6.12 -1.04 -2.95
CA ILE A 39 5.65 -1.37 -4.29
C ILE A 39 6.11 -2.77 -4.67
N ASN A 40 5.16 -3.62 -5.07
CA ASN A 40 5.35 -5.05 -5.35
C ASN A 40 5.88 -5.87 -4.15
N GLY A 41 5.78 -5.33 -2.94
CA GLY A 41 6.24 -5.96 -1.71
C GLY A 41 5.19 -5.99 -0.62
N ASP A 42 5.66 -6.05 0.62
CA ASP A 42 4.78 -6.10 1.80
C ASP A 42 4.06 -4.77 2.05
N GLY A 43 2.85 -4.90 2.57
CA GLY A 43 2.04 -3.77 3.02
C GLY A 43 1.33 -4.05 4.33
N TYR A 44 1.12 -2.99 5.09
CA TYR A 44 0.49 -3.02 6.40
C TYR A 44 -0.42 -1.81 6.62
N LEU A 45 -1.51 -2.04 7.33
CA LEU A 45 -2.32 -1.02 7.97
C LEU A 45 -2.00 -1.00 9.45
N TYR A 46 -1.89 0.19 10.01
CA TYR A 46 -1.73 0.45 11.42
C TYR A 46 -2.86 1.35 11.91
N MET A 47 -3.23 1.18 13.16
CA MET A 47 -4.15 2.07 13.86
C MET A 47 -3.46 2.72 15.05
N THR A 48 -3.67 4.03 15.19
CA THR A 48 -3.32 4.74 16.42
C THR A 48 -4.50 4.66 17.40
N VAL A 49 -4.26 4.17 18.61
CA VAL A 49 -5.29 4.07 19.64
C VAL A 49 -4.87 4.91 20.84
N THR A 50 -5.81 5.67 21.37
CA THR A 50 -5.64 6.36 22.67
C THR A 50 -6.01 5.37 23.77
N LEU A 51 -5.04 5.08 24.64
CA LEU A 51 -5.21 4.21 25.80
C LEU A 51 -5.94 4.93 26.95
N PRO A 52 -6.45 4.20 27.97
CA PRO A 52 -7.13 4.81 29.12
C PRO A 52 -6.30 5.83 29.90
N ASP A 53 -4.97 5.73 29.84
CA ASP A 53 -4.02 6.67 30.45
C ASP A 53 -3.66 7.86 29.54
N ASN A 54 -4.44 8.08 28.47
CA ASN A 54 -4.23 9.09 27.42
C ASN A 54 -2.96 8.93 26.59
N GLN A 55 -2.23 7.81 26.69
CA GLN A 55 -1.10 7.54 25.81
C GLN A 55 -1.59 7.12 24.42
N LYS A 56 -0.95 7.61 23.36
CA LYS A 56 -1.18 7.15 21.98
C LYS A 56 -0.23 6.01 21.66
N ARG A 57 -0.77 4.87 21.22
CA ARG A 57 0.02 3.74 20.71
C ARG A 57 -0.40 3.35 19.30
N VAL A 58 0.57 2.94 18.50
CA VAL A 58 0.36 2.45 17.14
C VAL A 58 0.40 0.93 17.16
N PHE A 59 -0.66 0.31 16.63
CA PHE A 59 -0.78 -1.14 16.53
C PHE A 59 -0.90 -1.58 15.07
N PRO A 60 -0.23 -2.67 14.66
CA PRO A 60 -0.53 -3.28 13.37
C PRO A 60 -1.96 -3.79 13.39
N PHE A 61 -2.75 -3.33 12.42
CA PHE A 61 -4.16 -3.68 12.27
C PHE A 61 -4.34 -4.84 11.29
N ALA A 62 -3.67 -4.76 10.13
CA ALA A 62 -3.79 -5.80 9.10
C ALA A 62 -2.59 -5.81 8.17
N ARG A 63 -2.23 -6.99 7.65
CA ARG A 63 -1.38 -7.10 6.46
C ARG A 63 -2.24 -6.85 5.23
N VAL A 64 -1.72 -6.11 4.27
CA VAL A 64 -2.38 -5.85 2.99
C VAL A 64 -1.52 -6.32 1.82
N ARG A 65 -2.17 -6.62 0.71
CA ARG A 65 -1.55 -6.99 -0.56
C ARG A 65 -1.88 -5.94 -1.60
N GLN A 66 -0.85 -5.40 -2.26
CA GLN A 66 -1.03 -4.47 -3.37
C GLN A 66 -1.85 -5.12 -4.48
N ILE A 67 -2.84 -4.38 -4.99
CA ILE A 67 -3.69 -4.79 -6.11
C ILE A 67 -3.57 -3.84 -7.30
N MET A 68 -3.09 -2.61 -7.08
CA MET A 68 -2.90 -1.63 -8.14
C MET A 68 -1.82 -0.62 -7.74
N PHE A 69 -1.04 -0.19 -8.74
CA PHE A 69 -0.15 0.95 -8.68
C PHE A 69 -0.12 1.62 -10.05
N ASN A 70 -0.23 2.96 -10.09
CA ASN A 70 -0.17 3.73 -11.35
C ASN A 70 0.75 4.96 -11.28
N GLY A 71 1.62 5.04 -10.26
CA GLY A 71 2.51 6.19 -10.04
C GLY A 71 1.91 7.34 -9.23
N GLU A 72 0.59 7.56 -9.28
CA GLU A 72 -0.10 8.56 -8.44
C GLU A 72 -0.83 7.95 -7.25
N ALA A 73 -1.30 6.72 -7.42
CA ALA A 73 -2.01 5.98 -6.40
C ALA A 73 -1.48 4.55 -6.26
N VAL A 74 -1.60 4.04 -5.04
CA VAL A 74 -1.39 2.64 -4.70
C VAL A 74 -2.62 2.13 -3.95
N CYS A 75 -3.15 0.99 -4.37
CA CYS A 75 -4.27 0.33 -3.71
C CYS A 75 -3.85 -1.04 -3.20
N ALA A 76 -4.40 -1.42 -2.05
CA ALA A 76 -4.20 -2.74 -1.46
C ALA A 76 -5.50 -3.27 -0.83
N GLU A 77 -5.63 -4.59 -0.81
CA GLU A 77 -6.68 -5.31 -0.09
C GLU A 77 -6.12 -5.96 1.17
N ILE A 78 -6.96 -6.18 2.19
CA ILE A 78 -6.57 -6.91 3.39
C ILE A 78 -6.33 -8.39 3.05
N VAL A 79 -5.16 -8.92 3.43
CA VAL A 79 -4.83 -10.34 3.31
C VAL A 79 -5.71 -11.14 4.27
N ASN A 80 -6.30 -12.24 3.78
CA ASN A 80 -7.29 -13.04 4.52
C ASN A 80 -8.49 -12.22 5.03
N GLY A 81 -8.75 -11.04 4.45
CA GLY A 81 -9.95 -10.27 4.72
C GLY A 81 -11.20 -10.98 4.21
N LEU A 82 -12.36 -10.56 4.70
CA LEU A 82 -13.65 -11.05 4.22
C LEU A 82 -13.74 -10.87 2.70
N LYS A 83 -14.33 -11.88 2.05
CA LYS A 83 -14.60 -11.89 0.61
C LYS A 83 -16.11 -11.84 0.39
N THR A 84 -16.51 -11.19 -0.69
CA THR A 84 -17.90 -11.18 -1.16
C THR A 84 -18.27 -12.56 -1.73
N ARG A 85 -19.55 -12.76 -2.07
CA ARG A 85 -19.99 -13.98 -2.78
C ARG A 85 -19.27 -14.22 -4.13
N SER A 86 -18.78 -13.17 -4.77
CA SER A 86 -18.00 -13.25 -6.01
C SER A 86 -16.48 -13.42 -5.76
N ASN A 87 -16.08 -13.74 -4.53
CA ASN A 87 -14.70 -13.91 -4.09
C ASN A 87 -13.82 -12.65 -4.23
N GLN A 88 -14.44 -11.47 -4.30
CA GLN A 88 -13.74 -10.18 -4.31
C GLN A 88 -13.52 -9.69 -2.88
N PRO A 89 -12.46 -8.91 -2.59
CA PRO A 89 -12.28 -8.31 -1.26
C PRO A 89 -13.44 -7.41 -0.88
N VAL A 90 -13.90 -7.54 0.36
CA VAL A 90 -14.91 -6.66 0.95
C VAL A 90 -14.37 -5.25 1.14
N THR A 91 -13.09 -5.08 1.49
CA THR A 91 -12.51 -3.76 1.75
C THR A 91 -11.16 -3.61 1.05
N GLN A 92 -10.98 -2.46 0.38
CA GLN A 92 -9.73 -2.03 -0.24
C GLN A 92 -9.39 -0.61 0.22
N PHE A 93 -8.11 -0.32 0.40
CA PHE A 93 -7.61 1.02 0.69
C PHE A 93 -6.72 1.50 -0.44
N CYS A 94 -6.92 2.74 -0.86
CA CYS A 94 -6.14 3.39 -1.90
C CYS A 94 -5.55 4.70 -1.38
N VAL A 95 -4.23 4.85 -1.45
CA VAL A 95 -3.53 6.10 -1.17
C VAL A 95 -3.32 6.84 -2.48
N ASN A 96 -3.65 8.12 -2.54
CA ASN A 96 -3.34 8.98 -3.68
C ASN A 96 -2.44 10.14 -3.21
N ARG A 97 -1.21 10.23 -3.74
CA ARG A 97 -0.26 11.28 -3.35
C ARG A 97 -0.62 12.65 -3.88
N ARG A 98 -1.33 12.73 -5.02
CA ARG A 98 -1.68 14.00 -5.65
C ARG A 98 -2.80 14.70 -4.90
N SER A 99 -3.80 13.95 -4.45
CA SER A 99 -4.91 14.50 -3.66
C SER A 99 -4.65 14.49 -2.16
N ASN A 100 -3.60 13.81 -1.67
CA ASN A 100 -3.32 13.63 -0.25
C ASN A 100 -4.52 12.99 0.48
N LEU A 101 -5.13 11.99 -0.15
CA LEU A 101 -6.30 11.29 0.38
C LEU A 101 -6.02 9.78 0.48
N ILE A 102 -6.60 9.18 1.52
CA ILE A 102 -6.86 7.75 1.55
C ILE A 102 -8.32 7.55 1.18
N TYR A 103 -8.57 6.72 0.17
CA TYR A 103 -9.89 6.25 -0.20
C TYR A 103 -10.10 4.84 0.35
N MET A 104 -11.33 4.56 0.75
CA MET A 104 -11.77 3.20 1.08
C MET A 104 -12.83 2.80 0.07
N LYS A 105 -12.66 1.61 -0.50
CA LYS A 105 -13.73 0.93 -1.21
C LYS A 105 -14.25 -0.20 -0.35
N HIS A 106 -15.56 -0.28 -0.20
CA HIS A 106 -16.22 -1.29 0.61
C HIS A 106 -17.42 -1.89 -0.12
N GLN A 107 -17.62 -3.21 0.01
CA GLN A 107 -18.83 -3.90 -0.41
C GLN A 107 -19.29 -4.83 0.69
N GLU A 108 -20.54 -4.70 1.08
CA GLU A 108 -21.18 -5.58 2.06
C GLU A 108 -21.10 -7.05 1.58
N PRO A 109 -20.59 -7.99 2.40
CA PRO A 109 -20.29 -9.36 1.96
C PRO A 109 -21.49 -10.11 1.37
N LEU A 110 -22.71 -9.78 1.83
CA LEU A 110 -23.95 -10.44 1.47
C LEU A 110 -24.78 -9.67 0.44
N GLU A 111 -24.40 -8.44 0.10
CA GLU A 111 -25.16 -7.60 -0.82
C GLU A 111 -24.60 -7.65 -2.24
N ARG A 112 -25.50 -7.52 -3.23
CA ARG A 112 -25.14 -7.40 -4.64
C ARG A 112 -24.94 -5.96 -5.09
N GLN A 113 -24.99 -5.00 -4.16
CA GLN A 113 -24.74 -3.60 -4.49
C GLN A 113 -23.31 -3.42 -4.99
N PRO A 114 -23.08 -2.47 -5.92
CA PRO A 114 -21.74 -2.14 -6.36
C PRO A 114 -20.88 -1.67 -5.18
N MET A 115 -19.58 -1.96 -5.24
CA MET A 115 -18.60 -1.45 -4.28
C MET A 115 -18.76 0.07 -4.13
N GLN A 116 -19.06 0.51 -2.92
CA GLN A 116 -19.08 1.92 -2.59
C GLN A 116 -17.64 2.39 -2.41
N SER A 117 -17.29 3.50 -3.05
CA SER A 117 -15.97 4.12 -2.95
C SER A 117 -16.14 5.52 -2.40
N GLY A 118 -15.37 5.85 -1.37
CA GLY A 118 -15.42 7.18 -0.76
C GLY A 118 -14.06 7.62 -0.24
N GLN A 119 -13.93 8.92 -0.01
CA GLN A 119 -12.83 9.44 0.78
C GLN A 119 -12.92 8.83 2.18
N TYR A 120 -11.88 8.09 2.58
CA TYR A 120 -11.75 7.65 3.95
C TYR A 120 -11.23 8.79 4.80
N CYS A 121 -10.06 9.36 4.47
CA CYS A 121 -9.48 10.48 5.22
C CYS A 121 -8.61 11.39 4.34
N LYS A 122 -8.39 12.61 4.83
CA LYS A 122 -7.23 13.42 4.43
C LYS A 122 -5.99 12.85 5.08
N ALA A 123 -4.89 12.78 4.34
CA ALA A 123 -3.64 12.19 4.80
C ALA A 123 -2.41 13.00 4.40
N THR A 124 -1.34 12.83 5.16
CA THR A 124 0.01 13.12 4.66
C THR A 124 0.49 11.89 3.90
N VAL A 125 1.03 12.08 2.70
CA VAL A 125 1.56 10.98 1.86
C VAL A 125 3.04 11.22 1.60
N ILE A 126 3.86 10.24 1.95
CA ILE A 126 5.32 10.26 1.78
C ILE A 126 5.69 9.07 0.91
N VAL A 127 6.53 9.33 -0.10
CA VAL A 127 7.09 8.30 -0.99
C VAL A 127 8.61 8.30 -0.80
N ARG A 128 9.20 7.14 -0.52
CA ARG A 128 10.64 6.94 -0.28
C ARG A 128 11.21 5.87 -1.20
#